data_AF-A0A433YA44-F1
#
_entry.id   AF-A0A433YA44-F1
#
_cell.length_a   1.000
_cell.length_b   1.000
_cell.length_c   1.000
_cell.angle_alpha   90.00
_cell.angle_beta   90.00
_cell.angle_gamma   90.00
#
_symmetry.space_group_name_H-M   'P 1'
#
loop_
_entity.id
_entity.type
_entity.pdbx_description
1 polymer ?
#
loop_
_entity_poly.entity_id
_entity_poly.type
_entity_poly.pdbx_seq_one_letter_code
_entity_poly.pdbx_strand_id
1 'polypeptide(L)'
;MDLMNEKHQALISSLEELRVIVDKMNEVSNDGILTWHKNEVIDWLSYLTQHTDVEELESLEKEINDRFFFKYNVRIEPRDLDIIRLKTFEKVIHQFHSVLH
;
A
#
# COMPACT_ATOMS: atom_id res chain seq x y z
N MET A 1 4.09 -25.10 4.64
CA MET A 1 3.41 -23.82 4.38
C MET A 1 3.59 -23.53 2.90
N ASP A 2 2.54 -23.07 2.23
CA ASP A 2 2.59 -22.72 0.81
C ASP A 2 3.30 -21.37 0.65
N LEU A 3 4.38 -21.32 -0.14
CA LEU A 3 5.19 -20.12 -0.35
C LEU A 3 4.35 -18.94 -0.86
N MET A 4 3.32 -19.22 -1.65
CA MET A 4 2.40 -18.21 -2.15
C MET A 4 1.60 -17.56 -1.02
N ASN A 5 1.15 -18.36 -0.05
CA ASN A 5 0.43 -17.85 1.12
C ASN A 5 1.36 -17.01 2.02
N GLU A 6 2.62 -17.41 2.22
CA GLU A 6 3.58 -16.61 2.99
C GLU A 6 3.83 -15.23 2.36
N LYS A 7 4.00 -15.17 1.03
CA LYS A 7 4.17 -13.92 0.30
C LYS A 7 2.92 -13.05 0.36
N HIS A 8 1.73 -13.64 0.23
CA HIS A 8 0.45 -12.93 0.34
C HIS A 8 0.25 -12.31 1.73
N GLN A 9 0.57 -13.05 2.79
CA GLN A 9 0.51 -12.51 4.16
C GLN A 9 1.54 -11.40 4.40
N ALA A 10 2.73 -11.51 3.83
CA ALA A 10 3.75 -10.46 3.92
C ALA A 10 3.34 -9.17 3.19
N LEU A 11 2.60 -9.31 2.08
CA LEU A 11 2.01 -8.20 1.35
C LEU A 11 0.93 -7.49 2.19
N ILE A 12 -0.03 -8.25 2.75
CA ILE A 12 -1.06 -7.71 3.66
C ILE A 12 -0.39 -6.95 4.82
N SER A 13 0.61 -7.55 5.47
CA SER A 13 1.32 -6.95 6.60
C SER A 13 1.97 -5.60 6.24
N SER A 14 2.54 -5.48 5.04
CA SER A 14 3.18 -4.23 4.61
C SER A 14 2.17 -3.17 4.20
N LEU A 15 1.00 -3.58 3.70
CA LEU A 15 -0.10 -2.69 3.41
C LEU A 15 -0.75 -2.15 4.71
N GLU A 16 -0.83 -2.98 5.76
CA GLU A 16 -1.21 -2.54 7.11
C GLU A 16 -0.20 -1.55 7.70
N GLU A 17 1.10 -1.82 7.52
CA GLU A 17 2.17 -0.89 7.91
C GLU A 17 1.99 0.47 7.21
N LEU A 18 1.72 0.47 5.90
CA LEU A 18 1.44 1.68 5.13
C LEU A 18 0.23 2.44 5.70
N ARG A 19 -0.88 1.73 6.00
CA ARG A 19 -2.06 2.32 6.63
C ARG A 19 -1.71 3.03 7.93
N VAL A 20 -0.95 2.37 8.81
CA VAL A 20 -0.56 2.93 10.11
C VAL A 20 0.31 4.16 9.95
N ILE A 21 1.23 4.20 8.98
CA ILE A 21 2.05 5.38 8.71
C ILE A 21 1.17 6.54 8.24
N VAL A 22 0.27 6.30 7.29
CA VAL A 22 -0.65 7.32 6.76
C VAL A 22 -1.59 7.83 7.85
N ASP A 23 -2.06 6.96 8.74
CA ASP A 23 -2.85 7.35 9.92
C ASP A 23 -2.08 8.29 10.84
N LYS A 24 -0.84 7.95 11.19
CA LYS A 24 0.02 8.81 12.00
C LYS A 24 0.28 10.16 11.33
N MET A 25 0.42 10.18 10.00
CA MET A 25 0.56 11.43 9.25
C MET A 25 -0.72 12.27 9.30
N ASN A 26 -1.90 11.66 9.16
CA ASN A 26 -3.20 12.35 9.28
C ASN A 26 -3.44 12.96 10.68
N GLU A 27 -2.86 12.38 11.74
CA GLU A 27 -2.97 12.94 13.09
C GLU A 27 -2.24 14.29 13.25
N VAL A 28 -1.23 14.54 12.42
CA VAL A 28 -0.35 15.72 12.52
C VAL A 28 -0.43 16.65 11.31
N SER A 29 -1.10 16.22 10.23
CA SER A 29 -1.25 16.95 8.97
C SER A 29 -2.68 16.86 8.46
N ASN A 30 -3.26 18.00 8.09
CA ASN A 30 -4.61 18.09 7.51
C ASN A 30 -4.60 17.99 5.97
N ASP A 31 -3.57 17.40 5.38
CA ASP A 31 -3.49 17.24 3.93
C ASP A 31 -4.52 16.22 3.43
N GLY A 32 -5.42 16.66 2.53
CA GLY A 32 -6.48 15.81 1.98
C GLY A 32 -5.94 14.57 1.26
N ILE A 33 -4.72 14.61 0.73
CA ILE A 33 -4.06 13.46 0.10
C ILE A 33 -3.92 12.30 1.08
N LEU A 34 -3.61 12.58 2.36
CA LEU A 34 -3.45 11.55 3.39
C LEU A 34 -4.78 10.89 3.74
N THR A 35 -5.88 11.65 3.73
CA THR A 35 -7.22 11.08 3.94
C THR A 35 -7.61 10.16 2.79
N TRP A 36 -7.37 10.57 1.54
CA TRP A 36 -7.63 9.72 0.38
C TRP A 36 -6.75 8.47 0.38
N HIS A 37 -5.47 8.63 0.71
CA HIS A 37 -4.52 7.52 0.74
C HIS A 37 -4.93 6.48 1.78
N LYS A 38 -5.32 6.92 2.97
CA LYS A 38 -5.82 6.02 4.02
C LYS A 38 -7.00 5.19 3.52
N ASN A 39 -8.00 5.83 2.92
CA ASN A 39 -9.21 5.15 2.47
C ASN A 39 -8.89 4.12 1.37
N GLU A 40 -8.09 4.50 0.37
CA GLU A 40 -7.68 3.57 -0.69
C GLU A 40 -6.86 2.39 -0.13
N VAL A 41 -5.96 2.62 0.83
CA VAL A 41 -5.21 1.53 1.50
C VAL A 41 -6.15 0.58 2.25
N ILE A 42 -7.21 1.09 2.89
CA ILE A 42 -8.24 0.26 3.56
C ILE A 42 -9.01 -0.58 2.54
N ASP A 43 -9.35 0.00 1.39
CA ASP A 43 -10.04 -0.70 0.31
C ASP A 43 -9.15 -1.80 -0.27
N TRP A 44 -7.87 -1.51 -0.53
CA TRP A 44 -6.89 -2.49 -1.00
C TRP A 44 -6.64 -3.62 0.01
N LEU A 45 -6.57 -3.31 1.31
CA LEU A 45 -6.48 -4.32 2.37
C LEU A 45 -7.71 -5.23 2.36
N SER A 46 -8.90 -4.64 2.30
CA SER A 46 -10.15 -5.40 2.27
C SER A 46 -10.20 -6.33 1.06
N TYR A 47 -9.76 -5.84 -0.11
CA TYR A 47 -9.64 -6.63 -1.31
C TYR A 47 -8.66 -7.80 -1.13
N LEU A 48 -7.42 -7.56 -0.70
CA LEU A 48 -6.42 -8.62 -0.50
C LEU A 48 -6.83 -9.70 0.50
N THR A 49 -7.65 -9.36 1.50
CA THR A 49 -8.14 -10.37 2.46
C THR A 49 -9.20 -11.29 1.89
N GLN A 50 -9.85 -10.88 0.79
CA GLN A 50 -10.94 -11.63 0.14
C GLN A 50 -10.49 -12.32 -1.14
N HIS A 51 -9.39 -11.84 -1.74
CA HIS A 51 -8.92 -12.23 -3.06
C HIS A 51 -7.49 -12.75 -3.01
N THR A 52 -7.29 -13.95 -3.55
CA THR A 52 -5.96 -14.58 -3.71
C THR A 52 -5.70 -15.05 -5.14
N ASP A 53 -6.64 -14.78 -6.06
CA ASP A 53 -6.51 -15.16 -7.46
C ASP A 53 -5.50 -14.25 -8.18
N VAL A 54 -4.72 -14.83 -9.09
CA VAL A 54 -3.62 -14.13 -9.76
C VAL A 54 -4.14 -12.95 -10.61
N GLU A 55 -5.23 -13.13 -11.36
CA GLU A 55 -5.76 -12.05 -12.23
C GLU A 55 -6.28 -10.87 -11.40
N GLU A 56 -6.90 -11.18 -10.26
CA GLU A 56 -7.37 -10.18 -9.28
C GLU A 56 -6.20 -9.39 -8.66
N LEU A 57 -5.13 -10.10 -8.31
CA LEU A 57 -3.92 -9.49 -7.77
C LEU A 57 -3.16 -8.64 -8.81
N GLU A 58 -3.11 -9.05 -10.08
CA GLU A 58 -2.54 -8.25 -11.18
C GLU A 58 -3.33 -6.94 -11.38
N SER A 59 -4.66 -7.00 -11.31
CA SER A 59 -5.50 -5.81 -11.40
C SER A 59 -5.22 -4.83 -10.26
N LEU A 60 -5.07 -5.34 -9.03
CA LEU A 60 -4.77 -4.50 -7.88
C LEU A 60 -3.34 -3.94 -7.93
N GLU A 61 -2.35 -4.73 -8.35
CA GLU A 61 -0.97 -4.26 -8.56
C GLU A 61 -0.95 -3.07 -9.51
N LYS A 62 -1.68 -3.16 -10.63
CA LYS A 62 -1.75 -2.07 -11.62
C LYS A 62 -2.35 -0.81 -11.02
N GLU A 63 -3.47 -0.93 -10.30
CA GLU A 63 -4.08 0.23 -9.64
C GLU A 63 -3.12 0.89 -8.64
N ILE A 64 -2.47 0.10 -7.80
CA ILE A 64 -1.50 0.57 -6.80
C ILE A 64 -0.33 1.30 -7.46
N ASN A 65 0.22 0.75 -8.56
CA ASN A 65 1.29 1.40 -9.31
C ASN A 65 0.85 2.74 -9.90
N ASP A 66 -0.32 2.80 -10.54
CA ASP A 66 -0.87 4.04 -11.09
C ASP A 66 -1.08 5.09 -9.99
N ARG A 67 -1.62 4.67 -8.84
CA ARG A 67 -1.85 5.54 -7.69
C ARG A 67 -0.55 6.07 -7.10
N PHE A 68 0.47 5.22 -6.99
CA PHE A 68 1.79 5.66 -6.56
C PHE A 68 2.35 6.73 -7.51
N PHE A 69 2.42 6.44 -8.81
CA PHE A 69 3.07 7.33 -9.76
C PHE A 69 2.31 8.65 -9.96
N PHE A 70 0.99 8.61 -10.10
CA PHE A 70 0.19 9.79 -10.45
C PHE A 70 -0.30 10.61 -9.25
N LYS A 71 -0.37 10.03 -8.05
CA LYS A 71 -1.02 10.67 -6.89
C LYS A 71 -0.14 10.73 -5.65
N TYR A 72 0.57 9.65 -5.32
CA TYR A 72 1.18 9.52 -4.00
C TYR A 72 2.70 9.68 -3.96
N ASN A 73 3.39 9.65 -5.10
CA ASN A 73 4.80 9.99 -5.23
C ASN A 73 5.03 11.52 -5.21
N VAL A 74 4.54 12.14 -4.14
CA VAL A 74 4.67 13.56 -3.84
C VAL A 74 5.17 13.70 -2.42
N ARG A 75 5.82 14.83 -2.11
CA ARG A 75 6.26 15.12 -0.75
C ARG A 75 5.10 15.63 0.09
N ILE A 76 4.92 15.07 1.28
CA ILE A 76 3.91 15.47 2.25
C ILE A 76 4.58 15.69 3.61
N GLU A 77 4.12 16.65 4.42
CA GLU A 77 4.65 16.82 5.77
C GLU A 77 3.91 15.91 6.78
N PRO A 78 4.60 15.40 7.83
CA PRO A 78 6.00 15.66 8.17
C PRO A 78 6.99 14.78 7.37
N ARG A 79 8.09 15.38 6.92
CA ARG A 79 9.10 14.74 6.07
C ARG A 79 9.58 13.36 6.57
N ASP A 80 9.81 13.19 7.87
CA ASP A 80 10.35 11.94 8.40
C ASP A 80 9.36 10.78 8.24
N LEU A 81 8.07 11.02 8.45
CA LEU A 81 7.03 10.02 8.22
C LEU A 81 6.80 9.81 6.72
N ASP A 82 6.91 10.86 5.91
CA ASP A 82 6.72 10.75 4.46
C ASP A 82 7.80 9.89 3.77
N ILE A 83 9.05 9.99 4.22
CA ILE A 83 10.12 9.09 3.76
C ILE A 83 9.77 7.63 4.04
N ILE A 84 9.22 7.35 5.23
CA ILE A 84 8.82 5.99 5.60
C ILE A 84 7.60 5.57 4.76
N ARG A 85 6.60 6.46 4.60
CA ARG A 85 5.42 6.22 3.76
C ARG A 85 5.81 5.80 2.34
N LEU A 86 6.67 6.57 1.68
CA LEU A 86 7.10 6.29 0.31
C LEU A 86 7.87 4.96 0.22
N LYS A 87 8.80 4.70 1.13
CA LYS A 87 9.54 3.42 1.16
C LYS A 87 8.63 2.22 1.39
N THR A 88 7.66 2.33 2.30
CA THR A 88 6.70 1.26 2.57
C THR A 88 5.79 1.04 1.37
N PHE A 89 5.40 2.10 0.66
CA PHE A 89 4.61 1.97 -0.56
C PHE A 89 5.40 1.29 -1.70
N GLU A 90 6.65 1.68 -1.93
CA GLU A 90 7.54 1.02 -2.89
C GLU A 90 7.76 -0.47 -2.52
N LYS A 91 7.89 -0.78 -1.23
CA LYS A 91 7.98 -2.16 -0.74
C LYS A 91 6.72 -2.97 -1.10
N VAL A 92 5.52 -2.40 -0.92
CA VAL A 92 4.26 -3.03 -1.31
C VAL A 92 4.24 -3.34 -2.81
N ILE A 93 4.63 -2.39 -3.66
CA ILE A 93 4.73 -2.58 -5.12
C ILE A 93 5.67 -3.74 -5.46
N HIS A 94 6.87 -3.77 -4.87
CA HIS A 94 7.82 -4.87 -5.09
C HIS A 94 7.29 -6.22 -4.59
N GLN A 95 6.49 -6.24 -3.53
CA GLN A 95 5.89 -7.47 -3.02
C GLN A 95 4.79 -8.00 -3.93
N PHE A 96 3.96 -7.12 -4.52
CA PHE A 96 3.02 -7.52 -5.57
C PHE A 96 3.75 -8.20 -6.72
N HIS A 97 4.79 -7.56 -7.24
CA HIS A 97 5.61 -8.11 -8.32
C HIS A 97 6.19 -9.49 -7.94
N SER A 98 6.64 -9.66 -6.70
CA SER A 98 7.19 -10.94 -6.23
C SER A 98 6.15 -12.03 -5.97
N VAL A 99 4.89 -11.66 -5.70
CA VAL A 99 3.78 -12.61 -5.57
C VAL A 99 3.36 -13.13 -6.94
N LEU A 100 3.38 -12.25 -7.96
CA LEU A 100 2.86 -12.50 -9.30
C LEU A 100 3.88 -13.10 -10.28
N HIS A 101 5.19 -12.85 -10.08
CA HIS A 101 6.27 -13.28 -10.97
C HIS A 101 7.38 -14.06 -10.24
#